data_AF-A0A069RFM1-F1
#
_entry.id   AF-A0A069RFM1-F1
#
_cell.length_a   1.000
_cell.length_b   1.000
_cell.length_c   1.000
_cell.angle_alpha   90.00
_cell.angle_beta   90.00
_cell.angle_gamma   90.00
#
_symmetry.space_group_name_H-M   'P 1'
#
loop_
_entity.id
_entity.type
_entity.pdbx_description
1 polymer ?
#
loop_
_entity_poly.entity_id
_entity_poly.type
_entity_poly.pdbx_seq_one_letter_code
_entity_poly.pdbx_strand_id
1 'polypeptide(L)' 'MLRAYKYQIYPNKEQREYFAKCFGCVRFIYNRMLWDRIEHYKQTGESLKSTPAQYKKDFE' A
#
# COMPACT_ATOMS: atom_id res chain seq x y z
N MET A 1 -23.68 12.42 18.69
CA MET A 1 -22.72 13.53 18.43
C MET A 1 -21.45 12.91 17.88
N LEU A 2 -21.09 13.20 16.62
CA LEU A 2 -19.86 12.67 16.01
C LEU A 2 -18.68 13.52 16.49
N ARG A 3 -17.66 12.88 17.06
CA ARG A 3 -16.41 13.54 17.48
C ARG A 3 -15.31 13.20 16.48
N ALA A 4 -14.61 14.21 15.98
CA ALA A 4 -13.41 14.05 15.19
C ALA A 4 -12.20 14.52 16.00
N TYR A 5 -11.10 13.78 15.92
CA TYR A 5 -9.86 14.10 16.61
C TYR A 5 -8.76 14.34 15.58
N LYS A 6 -7.96 15.40 15.80
CA LYS A 6 -6.79 15.72 14.99
C LYS A 6 -5.56 15.61 15.89
N TYR A 7 -4.60 14.80 15.48
CA TYR A 7 -3.34 14.60 16.20
C TYR A 7 -2.18 15.00 15.32
N GLN A 8 -1.15 15.59 15.93
CA GLN A 8 0.15 15.82 15.33
C GLN A 8 1.17 14.92 16.02
N ILE A 9 1.99 14.23 15.23
CA ILE A 9 3.00 13.30 15.74
C ILE A 9 4.38 13.93 15.49
N TYR A 10 5.24 13.89 16.50
CA TYR A 10 6.63 14.33 16.43
C TYR A 10 7.56 13.10 16.60
N PRO A 11 7.82 12.35 15.52
CA PRO A 11 8.59 11.12 15.61
C PRO A 11 10.07 11.40 15.88
N ASN A 12 10.69 10.57 16.70
CA ASN A 12 12.15 10.55 16.88
C ASN A 12 12.86 9.94 15.65
N LYS A 13 14.19 9.89 15.66
CA LYS A 13 14.98 9.43 14.49
C LYS A 13 14.62 8.00 14.08
N GLU A 14 14.60 7.07 15.02
CA GLU A 14 14.29 5.65 14.77
C GLU A 14 12.87 5.46 14.23
N GLN A 15 11.90 6.19 14.78
CA GLN A 15 10.52 6.17 14.32
C GLN A 15 10.39 6.68 12.89
N ARG A 16 11.10 7.76 12.52
CA ARG A 16 11.09 8.27 11.14
C ARG A 16 11.63 7.24 10.15
N GLU A 17 12.74 6.58 10.50
CA GLU A 17 13.32 5.53 9.68
C GLU A 17 12.39 4.33 9.54
N TYR A 18 11.75 3.91 10.63
CA TYR A 18 10.75 2.85 10.62
C TYR A 18 9.56 3.21 9.73
N PHE A 19 8.99 4.41 9.88
CA PHE A 19 7.89 4.88 9.06
C PHE A 19 8.24 4.98 7.59
N ALA A 20 9.43 5.48 7.24
CA ALA A 20 9.88 5.53 5.86
C ALA A 20 9.95 4.12 5.24
N LYS A 21 10.48 3.13 5.98
CA LYS A 21 10.51 1.73 5.53
C LYS A 21 9.10 1.17 5.37
N CYS A 22 8.25 1.29 6.38
CA CYS A 22 6.88 0.77 6.34
C CYS A 22 6.05 1.40 5.22
N PHE A 23 6.03 2.73 5.13
CA PHE A 23 5.27 3.42 4.09
C PHE A 23 5.85 3.16 2.70
N GLY A 24 7.16 3.02 2.56
CA GLY A 24 7.82 2.62 1.32
C GLY A 24 7.35 1.24 0.85
N CYS A 25 7.45 0.23 1.71
CA CYS A 25 7.03 -1.14 1.39
C CYS A 25 5.54 -1.22 1.04
N VAL A 26 4.68 -0.57 1.85
CA VAL A 26 3.24 -0.55 1.60
C VAL A 26 2.93 0.13 0.27
N ARG A 27 3.50 1.32 0.01
CA ARG A 27 3.28 2.05 -1.25
C ARG A 27 3.69 1.24 -2.46
N PHE A 28 4.81 0.54 -2.39
CA PHE A 28 5.30 -0.31 -3.47
C PHE A 28 4.28 -1.40 -3.84
N ILE A 29 3.82 -2.19 -2.86
CA ILE A 29 2.85 -3.27 -3.09
C ILE A 29 1.52 -2.72 -3.61
N TYR A 30 1.01 -1.62 -3.04
CA TYR A 30 -0.22 -0.99 -3.52
C TYR A 30 -0.11 -0.53 -4.97
N ASN A 31 1.00 0.10 -5.36
CA ASN A 31 1.23 0.53 -6.73
C ASN A 31 1.30 -0.66 -7.69
N ARG A 32 1.96 -1.75 -7.29
CA ARG A 32 2.02 -2.98 -8.09
C ARG A 32 0.63 -3.58 -8.31
N MET A 33 -0.13 -3.73 -7.24
CA MET A 33 -1.51 -4.21 -7.28
C MET A 33 -2.42 -3.35 -8.16
N LEU A 34 -2.28 -2.02 -8.08
CA LEU A 34 -3.04 -1.10 -8.91
C LEU A 34 -2.68 -1.25 -10.38
N TRP A 35 -1.38 -1.36 -10.69
CA TRP A 35 -0.92 -1.57 -12.06
C TRP A 35 -1.48 -2.87 -12.66
N ASP A 36 -1.42 -3.98 -11.92
CA ASP A 36 -1.97 -5.27 -12.40
C ASP A 36 -3.48 -5.19 -12.64
N ARG A 37 -4.22 -4.48 -11.78
CA ARG A 37 -5.66 -4.25 -11.95
C ARG A 37 -5.96 -3.46 -13.22
N ILE A 38 -5.18 -2.41 -13.49
CA ILE A 38 -5.33 -1.59 -14.69
C ILE A 38 -5.05 -2.42 -15.95
N GLU A 39 -3.95 -3.17 -15.96
CA GLU A 39 -3.57 -4.00 -17.10
C GLU A 39 -4.57 -5.13 -17.35
N HIS A 40 -5.02 -5.81 -16.30
CA HIS A 40 -6.06 -6.83 -16.43
C HIS A 40 -7.35 -6.25 -17.02
N TYR A 41 -7.81 -5.11 -16.50
CA TYR A 41 -9.02 -4.46 -17.00
C TYR A 41 -8.91 -4.05 -18.47
N LYS A 42 -7.75 -3.54 -18.91
CA LYS A 42 -7.52 -3.22 -20.32
C LYS A 42 -7.63 -4.43 -21.25
N GLN A 43 -7.27 -5.62 -20.76
CA GLN A 43 -7.25 -6.85 -21.55
C GLN A 43 -8.60 -7.57 -21.54
N THR A 44 -9.29 -7.60 -20.39
CA THR A 44 -10.51 -8.42 -20.20
C THR A 44 -11.79 -7.60 -20.10
N GLY A 45 -11.70 -6.30 -19.78
CA GLY A 45 -12.85 -5.47 -19.42
C GLY A 45 -13.40 -5.75 -18.01
N GLU A 46 -12.76 -6.63 -17.24
CA GLU A 46 -13.22 -7.07 -15.91
C GLU A 46 -12.29 -6.59 -14.78
N SER A 47 -12.84 -6.48 -13.58
CA SER A 47 -12.07 -6.04 -12.40
C SER A 47 -11.28 -7.19 -11.78
N LEU A 48 -9.96 -7.03 -11.62
CA LEU A 48 -9.12 -8.01 -10.91
C LEU A 48 -9.19 -7.83 -9.39
N LYS A 49 -9.54 -8.90 -8.66
CA LYS A 49 -9.42 -8.95 -7.20
C LYS A 49 -8.02 -9.44 -6.80
N SER A 50 -7.05 -8.52 -6.74
CA SER A 50 -5.70 -8.82 -6.24
C SER A 50 -5.59 -8.67 -4.72
N THR A 51 -4.78 -9.53 -4.08
CA THR A 51 -4.43 -9.46 -2.65
C THR A 51 -2.92 -9.34 -2.46
N PRO A 52 -2.43 -8.65 -1.41
CA PRO A 52 -0.98 -8.49 -1.19
C PRO A 52 -0.22 -9.82 -1.06
N ALA A 53 -0.87 -10.87 -0.56
CA ALA A 53 -0.26 -12.18 -0.36
C ALA A 53 0.24 -12.84 -1.66
N GLN A 54 -0.36 -12.48 -2.81
CA GLN A 54 0.03 -13.02 -4.12
C GLN A 54 1.47 -12.64 -4.50
N TYR A 55 1.93 -11.49 -4.04
CA TYR A 55 3.26 -10.94 -4.37
C TYR A 55 4.36 -11.42 -3.43
N LYS A 56 4.03 -12.16 -2.36
CA LYS A 56 5.00 -12.56 -1.34
C LYS A 56 6.15 -13.40 -1.92
N LYS A 57 5.84 -14.25 -2.90
CA LYS A 57 6.82 -15.11 -3.57
C LYS A 57 7.82 -14.35 -4.43
N ASP A 58 7.44 -13.17 -4.92
CA ASP A 58 8.25 -12.39 -5.87
C ASP A 58 9.27 -11.49 -5.16
N PHE A 59 9.09 -11.27 -3.85
CA PHE A 59 9.86 -10.31 -3.04
C PHE A 59 10.34 -10.90 -1.71
N GLU A 60 10.45 -12.23 -1.61
CA GLU A 60 11.12 -12.95 -0.51
C GLU A 60 12.64 -13.08 -0.74
#